data_AF-A0A955JJG1-F1
#
_entry.id   AF-A0A955JJG1-F1
#
_cell.length_a   1.000
_cell.length_b   1.000
_cell.length_c   1.000
_cell.angle_alpha   90.00
_cell.angle_beta   90.00
_cell.angle_gamma   90.00
#
_symmetry.space_group_name_H-M   'P 1'
#
loop_
_entity.id
_entity.type
_entity.pdbx_description
1 polymer ?
#
loop_
_entity_poly.entity_id
_entity_poly.type
_entity_poly.pdbx_seq_one_letter_code
_entity_poly.pdbx_strand_id
1 'polypeptide(L)'
;ITPRPLPVLGQFTSGRKAFATTQKAKLLLQILSSISDQYDVFISQTTRRIKGVRGRLKGHGITNQDFLDFVTIEDELNEFLSALQPNNATLRRLLAGRHLPLHEEDQDLVEDLLLSNEQSIEGSRANLKSITNIRDAYTAISSNNLNRTIEILTMITVAVQIPNLFYAMFGMNVHVPWQNEVRGFWVAIIISLVPLILLWVIAKKRRIL
;
A
#
# COMPACT_ATOMS: atom_id res chain seq x y z
N ILE A 1 6.99 -10.66 -32.86
CA ILE A 1 7.45 -9.36 -33.41
C ILE A 1 6.64 -8.28 -32.70
N THR A 2 7.26 -7.54 -31.78
CA THR A 2 6.56 -6.49 -31.03
C THR A 2 6.28 -5.29 -31.95
N PRO A 3 5.02 -4.84 -32.08
CA PRO A 3 4.64 -3.76 -33.00
C PRO A 3 4.97 -2.34 -32.49
N ARG A 4 5.65 -2.21 -31.35
CA ARG A 4 6.03 -0.92 -30.77
C ARG A 4 7.51 -0.63 -31.05
N PRO A 5 7.86 0.59 -31.49
CA PRO A 5 9.25 0.98 -31.66
C PRO A 5 9.96 0.88 -30.31
N LEU A 6 11.00 0.05 -30.23
CA LEU A 6 11.81 -0.12 -29.03
C LEU A 6 12.68 1.13 -28.87
N PRO A 7 12.45 1.97 -27.83
CA PRO A 7 13.28 3.17 -27.60
C PRO A 7 14.77 2.83 -27.43
N VAL A 8 15.05 1.61 -26.95
CA VAL A 8 16.37 0.98 -26.87
C VAL A 8 17.09 1.05 -28.23
N LEU A 9 16.41 0.62 -29.31
CA LEU A 9 16.99 0.53 -30.65
C LEU A 9 17.10 1.89 -31.34
N GLY A 10 16.27 2.86 -30.94
CA GLY A 10 16.34 4.24 -31.44
C GLY A 10 17.67 4.93 -31.13
N GLN A 11 18.35 4.55 -30.04
CA GLN A 11 19.66 5.12 -29.68
C GLN A 11 20.81 4.58 -30.56
N PHE A 12 20.66 3.36 -31.09
CA PHE A 12 21.61 2.73 -32.01
C PHE A 12 21.41 3.18 -33.46
N THR A 13 20.16 3.43 -33.88
CA THR A 13 19.84 3.89 -35.24
C THR A 13 20.02 5.39 -35.45
N SER A 14 20.09 6.19 -34.37
CA SER A 14 20.29 7.66 -34.43
C SER A 14 21.75 8.11 -34.37
N GLY A 15 22.72 7.18 -34.36
CA GLY A 15 24.16 7.49 -34.42
C GLY A 15 24.75 8.08 -33.13
N ARG A 16 24.02 8.08 -32.00
CA ARG A 16 24.50 8.62 -30.72
C ARG A 16 25.50 7.73 -29.98
N LYS A 17 25.56 6.43 -30.31
CA LYS A 17 26.61 5.51 -29.84
C LYS A 17 27.35 4.94 -31.06
N ALA A 18 28.68 5.07 -31.08
CA ALA A 18 29.50 4.40 -32.08
C ALA A 18 29.44 2.89 -31.86
N PHE A 19 28.94 2.14 -32.84
CA PHE A 19 28.90 0.68 -32.80
C PHE A 19 29.66 0.10 -33.99
N ALA A 20 30.48 -0.92 -33.75
CA ALA A 20 31.10 -1.72 -34.79
C ALA A 20 30.40 -3.09 -34.81
N THR A 21 29.75 -3.42 -35.92
CA THR A 21 29.08 -4.72 -36.13
C THR A 21 30.06 -5.91 -36.14
N THR A 22 31.35 -5.63 -36.23
CA THR A 22 32.44 -6.61 -36.17
C THR A 22 32.59 -7.26 -34.79
N GLN A 23 32.20 -6.57 -33.71
CA GLN A 23 32.29 -7.07 -32.32
C GLN A 23 30.91 -7.52 -31.82
N LYS A 24 30.50 -8.72 -32.23
CA LYS A 24 29.16 -9.29 -31.94
C LYS A 24 28.83 -9.37 -30.44
N ALA A 25 29.83 -9.68 -29.60
CA ALA A 25 29.70 -9.72 -28.14
C ALA A 25 29.36 -8.35 -27.56
N LYS A 26 30.16 -7.34 -27.91
CA LYS A 26 30.00 -5.96 -27.45
C LYS A 26 28.66 -5.34 -27.85
N LEU A 27 28.20 -5.60 -29.07
CA LEU A 27 26.88 -5.11 -29.52
C LEU A 27 25.74 -5.73 -28.69
N LEU A 28 25.79 -7.04 -28.41
CA LEU A 28 24.81 -7.72 -27.56
C LEU A 28 24.78 -7.12 -26.15
N LEU A 29 25.96 -6.91 -25.55
CA LEU A 29 26.09 -6.33 -24.21
C LEU A 29 25.57 -4.89 -24.16
N GLN A 30 25.82 -4.08 -25.19
CA GLN A 30 25.28 -2.73 -25.28
C GLN A 30 23.75 -2.70 -25.37
N ILE A 31 23.15 -3.65 -26.11
CA ILE A 31 21.69 -3.77 -26.20
C ILE A 31 21.11 -4.19 -24.84
N LEU A 32 21.72 -5.19 -24.19
CA LEU A 32 21.31 -5.63 -22.85
C LEU A 32 21.43 -4.50 -21.81
N SER A 33 22.50 -3.71 -21.87
CA SER A 33 22.69 -2.52 -21.04
C SER A 33 21.58 -1.51 -21.23
N SER A 34 21.26 -1.15 -22.49
CA SER A 34 20.18 -0.19 -22.73
C SER A 34 18.80 -0.71 -22.32
N ILE A 35 18.59 -2.04 -22.29
CA ILE A 35 17.36 -2.64 -21.75
C ILE A 35 17.36 -2.56 -20.21
N SER A 36 18.47 -2.88 -19.55
CA SER A 36 18.61 -2.81 -18.09
C SER A 36 18.35 -1.39 -17.58
N ASP A 37 18.90 -0.38 -18.24
CA ASP A 37 18.70 1.04 -17.90
C ASP A 37 17.22 1.45 -17.96
N GLN A 38 16.45 0.88 -18.92
CA GLN A 38 15.02 1.17 -19.00
C GLN A 38 14.26 0.56 -17.83
N TYR A 39 14.55 -0.69 -17.45
CA TYR A 39 13.95 -1.30 -16.27
C TYR A 39 14.23 -0.47 -15.02
N ASP A 40 15.46 0.01 -14.81
CA ASP A 40 15.81 0.83 -13.65
C ASP A 40 15.04 2.16 -13.63
N VAL A 41 14.92 2.84 -14.78
CA VAL A 41 14.11 4.07 -14.88
C VAL A 41 12.65 3.81 -14.50
N PHE A 42 12.05 2.74 -15.01
CA PHE A 42 10.67 2.37 -14.67
C PHE A 42 10.52 2.06 -13.18
N ILE A 43 11.39 1.22 -12.62
CA ILE A 43 11.37 0.85 -11.20
C ILE A 43 11.53 2.09 -10.32
N SER A 44 12.44 3.00 -10.67
CA SER A 44 12.67 4.26 -9.97
C SER A 44 11.48 5.22 -10.03
N GLN A 45 10.75 5.27 -11.15
CA GLN A 45 9.51 6.02 -11.26
C GLN A 45 8.41 5.40 -10.40
N THR A 46 8.25 4.09 -10.45
CA THR A 46 7.30 3.33 -9.62
C THR A 46 7.56 3.53 -8.13
N THR A 47 8.82 3.47 -7.69
CA THR A 47 9.21 3.76 -6.30
C THR A 47 8.80 5.17 -5.87
N ARG A 48 8.94 6.17 -6.74
CA ARG A 48 8.50 7.54 -6.46
C ARG A 48 6.98 7.64 -6.33
N ARG A 49 6.22 6.96 -7.20
CA ARG A 49 4.75 6.89 -7.12
C ARG A 49 4.29 6.25 -5.80
N ILE A 50 4.86 5.10 -5.43
CA ILE A 50 4.56 4.41 -4.16
C ILE A 50 4.91 5.30 -2.95
N LYS A 51 6.06 5.98 -2.96
CA LYS A 51 6.43 6.96 -1.92
C LYS A 51 5.40 8.08 -1.80
N GLY A 52 4.89 8.60 -2.91
CA GLY A 52 3.83 9.61 -2.95
C GLY A 52 2.55 9.13 -2.26
N VAL A 53 2.04 7.94 -2.61
CA VAL A 53 0.83 7.37 -1.99
C VAL A 53 1.03 7.12 -0.51
N ARG A 54 2.17 6.53 -0.11
CA ARG A 54 2.52 6.32 1.30
C ARG A 54 2.54 7.61 2.12
N GLY A 55 2.98 8.72 1.52
CA GLY A 55 2.95 10.03 2.18
C GLY A 55 1.52 10.48 2.54
N ARG A 56 0.54 10.16 1.69
CA ARG A 56 -0.88 10.53 1.90
C ARG A 56 -1.56 9.74 3.02
N LEU A 57 -1.08 8.52 3.29
CA LEU A 57 -1.60 7.66 4.38
C LEU A 57 -1.59 8.37 5.74
N LYS A 58 -0.66 9.30 5.98
CA LYS A 58 -0.55 10.04 7.25
C LYS A 58 -1.62 11.11 7.47
N GLY A 59 -2.32 11.58 6.42
CA GLY A 59 -3.16 12.78 6.53
C GLY A 59 -4.55 12.70 5.90
N HIS A 60 -4.67 12.17 4.67
CA HIS A 60 -5.90 12.28 3.87
C HIS A 60 -6.52 10.92 3.51
N GLY A 61 -5.95 9.82 3.98
CA GLY A 61 -6.38 8.46 3.63
C GLY A 61 -5.93 8.02 2.23
N ILE A 62 -6.12 6.74 1.94
CA ILE A 62 -5.89 6.13 0.61
C ILE A 62 -7.26 5.91 -0.04
N THR A 63 -7.36 6.19 -1.33
CA THR A 63 -8.62 6.04 -2.07
C THR A 63 -8.74 4.67 -2.73
N ASN A 64 -9.95 4.26 -3.11
CA ASN A 64 -10.16 3.04 -3.89
C ASN A 64 -9.39 3.05 -5.22
N GLN A 65 -9.23 4.23 -5.83
CA GLN A 65 -8.45 4.39 -7.06
C GLN A 65 -6.97 4.07 -6.84
N ASP A 66 -6.42 4.45 -5.69
CA ASP A 66 -5.03 4.11 -5.36
C ASP A 66 -4.82 2.60 -5.23
N PHE A 67 -5.83 1.85 -4.78
CA PHE A 67 -5.77 0.39 -4.73
C PHE A 67 -5.83 -0.24 -6.12
N LEU A 68 -6.62 0.30 -7.04
CA LEU A 68 -6.63 -0.14 -8.44
C LEU A 68 -5.26 0.13 -9.09
N ASP A 69 -4.70 1.32 -8.87
CA ASP A 69 -3.37 1.69 -9.33
C ASP A 69 -2.30 0.75 -8.76
N PHE A 70 -2.42 0.35 -7.49
CA PHE A 70 -1.51 -0.63 -6.89
C PHE A 70 -1.58 -1.99 -7.55
N VAL A 71 -2.77 -2.49 -7.90
CA VAL A 71 -2.91 -3.76 -8.61
C VAL A 71 -2.19 -3.70 -9.96
N THR A 72 -2.37 -2.62 -10.73
CA THR A 72 -1.66 -2.45 -12.01
C THR A 72 -0.14 -2.41 -11.82
N ILE A 73 0.35 -1.69 -10.81
CA ILE A 73 1.78 -1.64 -10.50
C ILE A 73 2.32 -3.01 -10.04
N GLU A 74 1.55 -3.76 -9.24
CA GLU A 74 1.92 -5.11 -8.81
C GLU A 74 2.08 -6.05 -10.01
N ASP A 75 1.14 -6.01 -10.95
CA ASP A 75 1.20 -6.80 -12.18
C ASP A 75 2.43 -6.44 -13.03
N GLU A 76 2.69 -5.14 -13.26
CA GLU A 76 3.88 -4.67 -13.99
C GLU A 76 5.19 -5.10 -13.32
N LEU A 77 5.30 -5.00 -11.99
CA LEU A 77 6.49 -5.42 -11.25
C LEU A 77 6.68 -6.95 -11.29
N ASN A 78 5.60 -7.73 -11.27
CA ASN A 78 5.66 -9.18 -11.42
C ASN A 78 6.11 -9.61 -12.83
N GLU A 79 5.63 -8.91 -13.87
CA GLU A 79 6.13 -9.09 -15.23
C GLU A 79 7.63 -8.75 -15.34
N PHE A 80 8.07 -7.65 -14.71
CA PHE A 80 9.49 -7.30 -14.66
C PHE A 80 10.32 -8.37 -13.96
N LEU A 81 9.88 -8.88 -12.81
CA LEU A 81 10.57 -9.97 -12.13
C LEU A 81 10.67 -11.23 -13.00
N SER A 82 9.61 -11.55 -13.73
CA SER A 82 9.56 -12.70 -14.65
C SER A 82 10.50 -12.57 -15.84
N ALA A 83 10.81 -11.33 -16.26
CA ALA A 83 11.80 -11.04 -17.31
C ALA A 83 13.24 -10.93 -16.78
N LEU A 84 13.43 -10.27 -15.63
CA LEU A 84 14.74 -9.99 -15.06
C LEU A 84 15.41 -11.24 -14.49
N GLN A 85 14.68 -12.14 -13.81
CA GLN A 85 15.27 -13.34 -13.21
C GLN A 85 15.93 -14.29 -14.24
N PRO A 86 15.26 -14.65 -15.35
CA PRO A 86 15.91 -15.45 -16.40
C PRO A 86 17.04 -14.71 -17.11
N ASN A 87 16.93 -13.38 -17.26
CA ASN A 87 18.01 -12.55 -17.83
C ASN A 87 19.25 -12.60 -16.94
N ASN A 88 19.10 -12.48 -15.62
CA ASN A 88 20.19 -12.62 -14.66
C ASN A 88 20.89 -13.99 -14.78
N ALA A 89 20.11 -15.07 -14.85
CA ALA A 89 20.65 -16.42 -15.04
C ALA A 89 21.39 -16.56 -16.39
N THR A 90 20.91 -15.90 -17.43
CA THR A 90 21.56 -15.87 -18.75
C THR A 90 22.88 -15.10 -18.71
N LEU A 91 22.93 -13.93 -18.06
CA LEU A 91 24.14 -13.14 -17.86
C LEU A 91 25.22 -13.94 -17.11
N ARG A 92 24.83 -14.67 -16.04
CA ARG A 92 25.75 -15.57 -15.31
C ARG A 92 26.32 -16.69 -16.19
N ARG A 93 25.51 -17.26 -17.08
CA ARG A 93 25.97 -18.30 -18.03
C ARG A 93 26.91 -17.71 -19.09
N LEU A 94 26.68 -16.46 -19.48
CA LEU A 94 27.52 -15.73 -20.42
C LEU A 94 28.91 -15.48 -19.81
N LEU A 95 28.96 -14.98 -18.56
CA LEU A 95 30.18 -14.76 -17.79
C LEU A 95 31.00 -16.05 -17.61
N ALA A 96 30.32 -17.19 -17.41
CA ALA A 96 30.96 -18.50 -17.30
C ALA A 96 31.57 -19.04 -18.62
N GLY A 97 31.59 -18.24 -19.70
CA GLY A 97 32.21 -18.58 -20.98
C GLY A 97 31.48 -19.67 -21.77
N ARG A 98 30.27 -20.07 -21.38
CA ARG A 98 29.57 -21.23 -21.97
C ARG A 98 29.03 -20.98 -23.38
N HIS A 99 28.79 -19.74 -23.78
CA HIS A 99 28.06 -19.43 -25.03
C HIS A 99 28.83 -18.49 -25.97
N LEU A 100 29.73 -17.67 -25.45
CA LEU A 100 30.52 -16.74 -26.26
C LEU A 100 31.89 -16.52 -25.60
N PRO A 101 33.01 -16.57 -26.33
CA PRO A 101 34.30 -16.14 -25.81
C PRO A 101 34.26 -14.63 -25.59
N LEU A 102 34.45 -14.20 -24.34
CA LEU A 102 34.50 -12.80 -23.91
C LEU A 102 35.96 -12.40 -23.69
N HIS A 103 36.35 -11.22 -24.17
CA HIS A 103 37.60 -10.58 -23.75
C HIS A 103 37.45 -10.03 -22.33
N GLU A 104 38.54 -9.72 -21.62
CA GLU A 104 38.49 -9.16 -20.26
C GLU A 104 37.56 -7.94 -20.16
N GLU A 105 37.66 -6.99 -21.10
CA GLU A 105 36.78 -5.81 -21.15
C GLU A 105 35.28 -6.15 -21.32
N ASP A 106 34.96 -7.25 -22.00
CA ASP A 106 33.58 -7.70 -22.19
C ASP A 106 33.05 -8.43 -20.93
N GLN A 107 33.93 -8.99 -20.09
CA GLN A 107 33.56 -9.62 -18.82
C GLN A 107 33.15 -8.58 -17.79
N ASP A 108 33.90 -7.48 -17.65
CA ASP A 108 33.57 -6.37 -16.75
C ASP A 108 32.18 -5.79 -17.07
N LEU A 109 31.86 -5.62 -18.35
CA LEU A 109 30.53 -5.17 -18.79
C LEU A 109 29.41 -6.15 -18.40
N VAL A 110 29.67 -7.45 -18.42
CA VAL A 110 28.70 -8.46 -17.99
C VAL A 110 28.50 -8.42 -16.48
N GLU A 111 29.55 -8.20 -15.69
CA GLU A 111 29.46 -8.04 -14.23
C GLU A 111 28.62 -6.81 -13.85
N ASP A 112 28.87 -5.67 -14.48
CA ASP A 112 28.07 -4.44 -14.28
C ASP A 112 26.59 -4.68 -14.61
N LEU A 113 26.32 -5.37 -15.72
CA LEU A 113 24.96 -5.72 -16.12
C LEU A 113 24.29 -6.68 -15.14
N LEU A 114 25.05 -7.64 -14.62
CA LEU A 114 24.55 -8.57 -13.64
C LEU A 114 24.14 -7.84 -12.36
N LEU A 115 25.00 -6.95 -11.85
CA LEU A 115 24.74 -6.14 -10.66
C LEU A 115 23.51 -5.24 -10.85
N SER A 116 23.42 -4.51 -11.97
CA SER A 116 22.26 -3.66 -12.31
C SER A 116 20.95 -4.46 -12.37
N ASN A 117 21.01 -5.68 -12.91
CA ASN A 117 19.85 -6.56 -13.00
C ASN A 117 19.43 -7.08 -11.61
N GLU A 118 20.38 -7.45 -10.74
CA GLU A 118 20.10 -7.83 -9.34
C GLU A 118 19.45 -6.68 -8.58
N GLN A 119 20.00 -5.46 -8.70
CA GLN A 119 19.44 -4.27 -8.08
C GLN A 119 18.00 -4.01 -8.55
N SER A 120 17.71 -4.21 -9.83
CA SER A 120 16.36 -4.08 -10.39
C SER A 120 15.39 -5.14 -9.83
N ILE A 121 15.86 -6.39 -9.66
CA ILE A 121 15.07 -7.46 -9.04
C ILE A 121 14.76 -7.12 -7.57
N GLU A 122 15.76 -6.70 -6.80
CA GLU A 122 15.58 -6.31 -5.41
C GLU A 122 14.67 -5.09 -5.26
N GLY A 123 14.85 -4.08 -6.12
CA GLY A 123 14.00 -2.89 -6.16
C GLY A 123 12.54 -3.22 -6.46
N SER A 124 12.28 -4.15 -7.39
CA SER A 124 10.94 -4.62 -7.71
C SER A 124 10.29 -5.33 -6.52
N ARG A 125 11.02 -6.25 -5.86
CA ARG A 125 10.56 -6.93 -4.64
C ARG A 125 10.28 -5.95 -3.49
N ALA A 126 11.13 -4.93 -3.32
CA ALA A 126 10.97 -3.91 -2.29
C ALA A 126 9.72 -3.04 -2.54
N ASN A 127 9.42 -2.73 -3.79
CA ASN A 127 8.21 -2.01 -4.18
C ASN A 127 6.96 -2.86 -3.91
N LEU A 128 6.93 -4.13 -4.31
CA LEU A 128 5.83 -5.07 -3.99
C LEU A 128 5.58 -5.13 -2.48
N LYS A 129 6.64 -5.35 -1.68
CA LYS A 129 6.55 -5.36 -0.22
C LYS A 129 6.02 -4.05 0.34
N SER A 130 6.41 -2.91 -0.25
CA SER A 130 5.91 -1.60 0.17
C SER A 130 4.41 -1.45 -0.08
N ILE A 131 3.91 -1.96 -1.20
CA ILE A 131 2.47 -1.94 -1.52
C ILE A 131 1.69 -2.80 -0.51
N THR A 132 2.17 -4.01 -0.20
CA THR A 132 1.56 -4.88 0.84
C THR A 132 1.51 -4.17 2.19
N ASN A 133 2.64 -3.59 2.63
CA ASN A 133 2.70 -2.86 3.90
C ASN A 133 1.72 -1.68 3.95
N ILE A 134 1.51 -0.99 2.83
CA ILE A 134 0.55 0.11 2.72
C ILE A 134 -0.89 -0.43 2.87
N ARG A 135 -1.21 -1.55 2.21
CA ARG A 135 -2.52 -2.21 2.28
C ARG A 135 -2.84 -2.69 3.70
N ASP A 136 -1.86 -3.27 4.39
CA ASP A 136 -1.99 -3.73 5.78
C ASP A 136 -2.21 -2.56 6.73
N ALA A 137 -1.40 -1.50 6.59
CA ALA A 137 -1.55 -0.29 7.41
C ALA A 137 -2.90 0.40 7.19
N TYR A 138 -3.37 0.50 5.94
CA TYR A 138 -4.69 1.03 5.62
C TYR A 138 -5.80 0.17 6.24
N THR A 139 -5.70 -1.16 6.14
CA THR A 139 -6.68 -2.08 6.73
C THR A 139 -6.74 -1.93 8.25
N ALA A 140 -5.60 -1.79 8.91
CA ALA A 140 -5.53 -1.54 10.35
C ALA A 140 -6.17 -0.19 10.74
N ILE A 141 -5.88 0.88 10.00
CA ILE A 141 -6.49 2.21 10.22
C ILE A 141 -7.99 2.17 9.98
N SER A 142 -8.44 1.54 8.90
CA SER A 142 -9.87 1.40 8.57
C SER A 142 -10.61 0.60 9.63
N SER A 143 -10.06 -0.54 10.07
CA SER A 143 -10.63 -1.34 11.15
C SER A 143 -10.70 -0.56 12.46
N ASN A 144 -9.67 0.24 12.78
CA ASN A 144 -9.68 1.10 13.95
C ASN A 144 -10.76 2.21 13.85
N ASN A 145 -10.92 2.82 12.68
CA ASN A 145 -11.94 3.82 12.44
C ASN A 145 -13.36 3.24 12.51
N LEU A 146 -13.55 2.04 11.96
CA LEU A 146 -14.82 1.30 12.06
C LEU A 146 -15.12 0.95 13.52
N ASN A 147 -14.16 0.39 14.25
CA ASN A 147 -14.33 0.06 15.66
C ASN A 147 -14.68 1.31 16.48
N ARG A 148 -14.00 2.43 16.24
CA ARG A 148 -14.32 3.72 16.87
C ARG A 148 -15.74 4.18 16.54
N THR A 149 -16.18 4.04 15.29
CA THR A 149 -17.54 4.43 14.87
C THR A 149 -18.61 3.57 15.55
N ILE A 150 -18.38 2.25 15.63
CA ILE A 150 -19.27 1.32 16.32
C ILE A 150 -19.32 1.65 17.82
N GLU A 151 -18.17 1.87 18.47
CA GLU A 151 -18.12 2.26 19.89
C GLU A 151 -18.91 3.55 20.17
N ILE A 152 -18.82 4.56 19.29
CA ILE A 152 -19.60 5.79 19.39
C ILE A 152 -21.10 5.52 19.25
N LEU A 153 -21.51 4.76 18.22
CA LEU A 153 -22.91 4.42 18.01
C LEU A 153 -23.50 3.64 19.19
N THR A 154 -22.74 2.68 19.74
CA THR A 154 -23.14 1.92 20.92
C THR A 154 -23.29 2.83 22.14
N MET A 155 -22.38 3.78 22.37
CA MET A 155 -22.51 4.74 23.47
C MET A 155 -23.76 5.63 23.32
N ILE A 156 -24.02 6.16 22.11
CA ILE A 156 -25.23 6.94 21.84
C ILE A 156 -26.48 6.08 22.10
N THR A 157 -26.48 4.85 21.62
CA THR A 157 -27.59 3.91 21.79
C THR A 157 -27.88 3.67 23.27
N VAL A 158 -26.87 3.33 24.06
CA VAL A 158 -27.04 3.10 25.52
C VAL A 158 -27.45 4.39 26.23
N ALA A 159 -26.88 5.54 25.86
CA ALA A 159 -27.24 6.84 26.42
C ALA A 159 -28.72 7.20 26.18
N VAL A 160 -29.31 6.78 25.07
CA VAL A 160 -30.74 6.96 24.77
C VAL A 160 -31.62 5.90 25.45
N GLN A 161 -31.16 4.64 25.49
CA GLN A 161 -31.95 3.54 26.07
C GLN A 161 -32.15 3.67 27.57
N ILE A 162 -31.14 4.15 28.31
CA ILE A 162 -31.19 4.28 29.77
C ILE A 162 -32.34 5.20 30.22
N PRO A 163 -32.47 6.46 29.76
CA PRO A 163 -33.63 7.29 30.05
C PRO A 163 -34.94 6.67 29.59
N ASN A 164 -34.95 6.06 28.39
CA ASN A 164 -36.17 5.48 27.84
C ASN A 164 -36.72 4.34 28.72
N LEU A 165 -35.85 3.53 29.32
CA LEU A 165 -36.25 2.49 30.29
C LEU A 165 -36.96 3.10 31.50
N PHE A 166 -36.40 4.15 32.10
CA PHE A 166 -37.01 4.81 33.24
C PHE A 166 -38.34 5.48 32.87
N TYR A 167 -38.39 6.21 31.74
CA TYR A 167 -39.64 6.81 31.26
C TYR A 167 -40.71 5.76 30.98
N ALA A 168 -40.35 4.63 30.38
CA ALA A 168 -41.27 3.53 30.13
C ALA A 168 -41.83 2.98 31.46
N MET A 169 -40.97 2.71 32.46
CA MET A 169 -41.41 2.21 33.77
C MET A 169 -42.36 3.17 34.48
N PHE A 170 -42.05 4.46 34.53
CA PHE A 170 -42.93 5.47 35.15
C PHE A 170 -44.17 5.81 34.32
N GLY A 171 -44.17 5.48 33.02
CA GLY A 171 -45.32 5.62 32.12
C GLY A 171 -46.27 4.43 32.11
N MET A 172 -45.96 3.34 32.82
CA MET A 172 -46.88 2.21 32.96
C MET A 172 -48.03 2.60 33.90
N ASN A 173 -49.26 2.22 33.53
CA ASN A 173 -50.47 2.41 34.37
C ASN A 173 -50.52 1.44 35.57
N VAL A 174 -49.40 1.30 36.28
CA VAL A 174 -49.23 0.48 37.48
C VAL A 174 -48.91 1.40 38.64
N HIS A 175 -49.38 1.09 39.85
CA HIS A 175 -49.05 1.89 41.03
C HIS A 175 -47.53 1.89 41.27
N VAL A 176 -46.87 2.98 40.87
CA VAL A 176 -45.45 3.20 41.13
C VAL A 176 -45.27 4.05 42.38
N PRO A 177 -44.24 3.78 43.20
CA PRO A 177 -43.89 4.62 44.34
C PRO A 177 -43.74 6.09 43.90
N TRP A 178 -44.31 7.02 44.68
CA TRP A 178 -44.26 8.48 44.42
C TRP A 178 -45.06 9.02 43.21
N GLN A 179 -45.96 8.24 42.61
CA GLN A 179 -46.77 8.67 41.46
C GLN A 179 -47.66 9.91 41.73
N ASN A 180 -48.14 10.10 42.97
CA ASN A 180 -49.08 11.16 43.34
C ASN A 180 -48.38 12.39 43.96
N GLU A 181 -47.05 12.39 44.07
CA GLU A 181 -46.29 13.50 44.63
C GLU A 181 -45.50 14.24 43.55
N VAL A 182 -45.52 15.58 43.60
CA VAL A 182 -44.68 16.46 42.74
C VAL A 182 -43.19 16.10 42.83
N ARG A 183 -42.76 15.52 43.95
CA ARG A 183 -41.38 15.05 44.19
C ARG A 183 -41.02 13.83 43.34
N GLY A 184 -41.98 12.98 42.98
CA GLY A 184 -41.74 11.76 42.19
C GLY A 184 -41.17 12.05 40.80
N PHE A 185 -41.63 13.13 40.16
CA PHE A 185 -41.11 13.58 38.87
C PHE A 185 -39.61 13.95 38.94
N TRP A 186 -39.20 14.70 39.96
CA TRP A 186 -37.80 15.08 40.15
C TRP A 186 -36.91 13.89 40.51
N VAL A 187 -37.42 12.94 41.30
CA VAL A 187 -36.70 11.70 41.64
C VAL A 187 -36.45 10.84 40.38
N ALA A 188 -37.44 10.71 39.49
CA ALA A 188 -37.29 9.98 38.22
C ALA A 188 -36.20 10.61 37.32
N ILE A 189 -36.15 11.94 37.23
CA ILE A 189 -35.11 12.66 36.48
C ILE A 189 -33.72 12.38 37.06
N ILE A 190 -33.55 12.50 38.38
CA ILE A 190 -32.26 12.26 39.04
C ILE A 190 -31.79 10.81 38.83
N ILE A 191 -32.68 9.83 38.99
CA ILE A 191 -32.36 8.41 38.77
C ILE A 191 -31.95 8.14 37.33
N SER A 192 -32.56 8.81 36.34
CA SER A 192 -32.18 8.68 34.93
C SER A 192 -30.83 9.33 34.59
N LEU A 193 -30.45 10.39 35.32
CA LEU A 193 -29.21 11.15 35.10
C LEU A 193 -27.95 10.45 35.63
N VAL A 194 -28.04 9.77 36.78
CA VAL A 194 -26.91 9.04 37.38
C VAL A 194 -26.22 8.07 36.41
N PRO A 195 -26.93 7.14 35.74
CA PRO A 195 -26.31 6.21 34.80
C PRO A 195 -25.80 6.89 33.52
N LEU A 196 -26.39 8.01 33.11
CA LEU A 196 -25.90 8.86 32.01
C LEU A 196 -24.53 9.49 32.34
N ILE A 197 -24.38 10.00 33.58
CA ILE A 197 -23.11 10.54 34.07
C ILE A 197 -22.04 9.44 34.14
N LEU A 198 -22.41 8.25 34.63
CA LEU A 198 -21.50 7.11 34.68
C LEU A 198 -21.01 6.71 33.28
N LEU A 199 -21.92 6.65 32.31
CA LEU A 199 -21.60 6.37 30.91
C LEU A 199 -20.65 7.42 30.34
N TRP A 200 -20.90 8.70 30.60
CA TRP A 200 -20.03 9.80 30.16
C TRP A 200 -18.62 9.71 30.76
N VAL A 201 -18.49 9.39 32.05
CA VAL A 201 -17.19 9.19 32.71
C VAL A 201 -16.42 8.02 32.08
N ILE A 202 -17.09 6.90 31.81
CA ILE A 202 -16.48 5.73 31.15
C ILE A 202 -16.03 6.10 29.72
N ALA A 203 -16.88 6.80 28.97
CA ALA A 203 -16.59 7.25 27.61
C ALA A 203 -15.34 8.14 27.55
N LYS A 204 -15.23 9.11 28.46
CA LYS A 204 -14.08 10.00 28.59
C LYS A 204 -12.82 9.25 29.01
N LYS A 205 -12.92 8.30 29.93
CA LYS A 205 -11.79 7.48 30.38
C LYS A 205 -11.24 6.60 29.25
N ARG A 206 -12.10 6.13 28.34
CA ARG A 206 -11.71 5.34 27.17
C ARG A 206 -11.26 6.19 25.95
N ARG A 207 -11.20 7.53 26.06
CA ARG A 207 -10.85 8.46 24.96
C ARG A 207 -11.66 8.23 23.67
N ILE A 208 -12.87 7.72 23.80
CA ILE A 208 -13.76 7.53 22.65
C ILE A 208 -14.36 8.88 22.25
N LEU A 209 -14.66 9.71 23.27
CA LEU A 209 -14.98 11.14 23.22
C LEU A 209 -13.77 12.00 23.60
#